data_AF-A0A6C0I0C9-F1
#
_entry.id   AF-A0A6C0I0C9-F1
#
_cell.length_a   1.000
_cell.length_b   1.000
_cell.length_c   1.000
_cell.angle_alpha   90.00
_cell.angle_beta   90.00
_cell.angle_gamma   90.00
#
_symmetry.space_group_name_H-M   'P 1'
#
loop_
_entity.id
_entity.type
_entity.pdbx_description
1 polymer ?
#
loop_
_entity_poly.entity_id
_entity_poly.type
_entity_poly.pdbx_seq_one_letter_code
_entity_poly.pdbx_strand_id
1 'polypeptide(L)'
;MYIILLFILIILCALCVLHIFWKVYNNKIQGGANARSNARSNARSNARTNTHNTLANGHNTDATIKKNIDSVLNKYFKHSKTIGDIVIDTLNVIMYICSIKKLSTQIIYSGIEYISKKLKRFFHGRLMFVIKDREHTFNTPEIREGYKKLAQLLKIYIYIAEQYEYDAPSWKGPNAYIHSIKGRDDLATIILAKKFNCPILTNDNFSDSAEFRSTVAPFKLLEYNWFSAKLPIIDTFKPEDLEKNKVYSTTRIKLHNIFIENEITFQ
;
A
#
# COMPACT_ATOMS: atom_id res chain seq x y z
N MET A 1 3.20 -76.57 -24.09
CA MET A 1 1.93 -75.82 -24.16
C MET A 1 1.82 -74.77 -23.04
N TYR A 2 2.01 -75.13 -21.76
CA TYR A 2 1.93 -74.17 -20.63
C TYR A 2 2.88 -72.96 -20.70
N ILE A 3 4.10 -73.14 -21.23
CA ILE A 3 5.08 -72.04 -21.37
C ILE A 3 4.57 -70.96 -22.34
N ILE A 4 3.89 -71.37 -23.42
CA ILE A 4 3.34 -70.43 -24.42
C ILE A 4 2.16 -69.65 -23.82
N LEU A 5 1.29 -70.33 -23.06
CA LEU A 5 0.18 -69.70 -22.34
C LEU A 5 0.67 -68.67 -21.30
N LEU A 6 1.74 -69.00 -20.57
CA LEU A 6 2.35 -68.07 -19.62
C LEU A 6 2.92 -66.82 -20.31
N PHE A 7 3.57 -67.00 -21.46
CA PHE A 7 4.11 -65.88 -22.25
C PHE A 7 2.99 -64.95 -22.75
N ILE A 8 1.89 -65.51 -23.26
CA ILE A 8 0.73 -64.73 -23.71
C ILE A 8 0.13 -63.93 -22.54
N LEU A 9 0.02 -64.54 -21.36
CA LEU A 9 -0.51 -63.86 -20.18
C LEU A 9 0.38 -62.67 -19.75
N ILE A 10 1.70 -62.82 -19.79
CA ILE A 10 2.64 -61.75 -19.46
C ILE A 10 2.52 -60.59 -20.46
N ILE A 11 2.41 -60.89 -21.77
CA ILE A 11 2.25 -59.87 -22.80
C ILE A 11 0.93 -59.10 -22.62
N LEU A 12 -0.17 -59.79 -22.33
CA LEU A 12 -1.46 -59.15 -22.04
C LEU A 12 -1.39 -58.24 -20.82
N CYS A 13 -0.73 -58.69 -19.74
CA CYS A 13 -0.52 -57.85 -18.55
C CYS A 13 0.29 -56.58 -18.88
N ALA A 14 1.36 -56.71 -19.66
CA ALA A 14 2.19 -55.57 -20.07
C ALA A 14 1.41 -54.56 -20.92
N LEU A 15 0.57 -55.03 -21.85
CA LEU A 15 -0.29 -54.17 -22.68
C LEU A 15 -1.34 -53.43 -21.84
N CYS A 16 -1.93 -54.07 -20.83
CA CYS A 16 -2.86 -53.41 -19.90
C CYS A 16 -2.19 -52.28 -19.11
N VAL A 17 -0.98 -52.50 -18.60
CA VAL A 17 -0.21 -51.47 -17.88
C VAL A 17 0.14 -50.31 -18.80
N LEU A 18 0.59 -50.58 -20.03
CA LEU A 18 0.93 -49.56 -21.02
C LEU A 18 -0.29 -48.69 -21.37
N HIS A 19 -1.47 -49.31 -21.53
CA HIS A 19 -2.71 -48.58 -21.83
C HIS A 19 -3.13 -47.64 -20.67
N ILE A 20 -2.97 -48.06 -19.41
CA ILE A 20 -3.24 -47.22 -18.24
C ILE A 20 -2.30 -46.02 -18.22
N PHE A 21 -0.99 -46.24 -18.43
CA PHE A 21 0.01 -45.17 -18.49
C PHE A 21 -0.30 -44.16 -19.61
N TRP A 22 -0.65 -44.64 -20.80
CA TRP A 22 -1.03 -43.79 -21.93
C TRP A 22 -2.24 -42.89 -21.60
N LYS A 23 -3.27 -43.46 -20.97
CA LYS A 23 -4.48 -42.71 -20.57
C LYS A 23 -4.18 -41.63 -19.54
N VAL A 24 -3.35 -41.93 -18.54
CA VAL A 24 -2.93 -40.96 -17.51
C VAL A 24 -2.09 -39.83 -18.14
N TYR A 25 -1.18 -40.17 -19.04
CA TYR A 25 -0.33 -39.20 -19.74
C TYR A 25 -1.16 -38.21 -20.58
N ASN A 26 -2.10 -38.72 -21.39
CA ASN A 26 -2.96 -37.88 -22.23
C ASN A 26 -3.90 -36.98 -21.41
N ASN A 27 -4.47 -37.48 -20.32
CA ASN A 27 -5.30 -36.67 -19.43
C ASN A 27 -4.51 -35.50 -18.79
N LYS A 28 -3.22 -35.73 -18.47
CA LYS A 28 -2.37 -34.67 -17.89
C LYS A 28 -2.03 -33.57 -18.89
N ILE A 29 -1.81 -33.92 -20.16
CA ILE A 29 -1.52 -32.94 -21.22
C ILE A 29 -2.78 -32.14 -21.60
N GLN A 30 -3.92 -32.81 -21.79
CA GLN A 30 -5.17 -32.15 -22.14
C GLN A 30 -5.71 -31.27 -21.00
N GLY A 31 -5.56 -31.71 -19.74
CA GLY A 31 -5.92 -30.91 -18.57
C GLY A 31 -5.11 -29.61 -18.45
N GLY A 32 -3.81 -29.66 -18.75
CA GLY A 32 -2.93 -28.48 -18.74
C GLY A 32 -3.24 -27.46 -19.84
N ALA A 33 -3.62 -27.92 -21.03
CA ALA A 33 -4.01 -27.05 -22.14
C ALA A 33 -5.35 -26.32 -21.87
N ASN A 34 -6.34 -27.04 -21.34
CA ASN A 34 -7.65 -26.48 -20.99
C ASN A 34 -7.57 -25.52 -19.79
N ALA A 35 -6.72 -25.81 -18.80
CA ALA A 35 -6.47 -24.89 -17.69
C ALA A 35 -5.82 -23.58 -18.17
N ARG A 36 -4.87 -23.65 -19.11
CA ARG A 36 -4.21 -22.45 -19.69
C ARG A 36 -5.16 -21.62 -20.54
N SER A 37 -6.01 -22.24 -21.36
CA SER A 37 -6.98 -21.50 -22.18
C SER A 37 -8.04 -20.82 -21.30
N ASN A 38 -8.54 -21.50 -20.26
CA ASN A 38 -9.49 -20.94 -19.30
C ASN A 38 -8.89 -19.81 -18.44
N ALA A 39 -7.63 -19.95 -18.02
CA ALA A 39 -6.94 -18.87 -17.31
C ALA A 39 -6.76 -17.63 -18.21
N ARG A 40 -6.45 -17.83 -19.50
CA ARG A 40 -6.28 -16.74 -20.47
C ARG A 40 -7.59 -16.07 -20.84
N SER A 41 -8.67 -16.82 -21.01
CA SER A 41 -10.00 -16.27 -21.29
C SER A 41 -10.56 -15.50 -20.08
N ASN A 42 -10.41 -16.03 -18.86
CA ASN A 42 -10.80 -15.36 -17.63
C ASN A 42 -9.96 -14.10 -17.33
N ALA A 43 -8.65 -14.14 -17.59
CA ALA A 43 -7.81 -12.95 -17.46
C ALA A 43 -8.25 -11.85 -18.45
N ARG A 44 -8.61 -12.22 -19.68
CA ARG A 44 -9.04 -11.28 -20.73
C ARG A 44 -10.44 -10.73 -20.47
N SER A 45 -11.38 -11.54 -19.98
CA SER A 45 -12.73 -11.09 -19.61
C SER A 45 -12.69 -10.17 -18.38
N ASN A 46 -11.89 -10.51 -17.36
CA ASN A 46 -11.68 -9.67 -16.18
C ASN A 46 -10.97 -8.36 -16.52
N ALA A 47 -9.97 -8.38 -17.41
CA ALA A 47 -9.34 -7.16 -17.90
C ALA A 47 -10.35 -6.26 -18.60
N ARG A 48 -11.18 -6.81 -19.50
CA ARG A 48 -12.15 -6.04 -20.29
C ARG A 48 -13.30 -5.47 -19.45
N THR A 49 -13.83 -6.23 -18.50
CA THR A 49 -14.87 -5.76 -17.56
C THR A 49 -14.33 -4.72 -16.58
N ASN A 50 -13.10 -4.89 -16.08
CA ASN A 50 -12.44 -3.87 -15.27
C ASN A 50 -12.18 -2.60 -16.09
N THR A 51 -11.76 -2.68 -17.36
CA THR A 51 -11.51 -1.47 -18.17
C THR A 51 -12.80 -0.67 -18.41
N HIS A 52 -13.92 -1.37 -18.67
CA HIS A 52 -15.20 -0.72 -18.95
C HIS A 52 -15.84 -0.07 -17.70
N ASN A 53 -15.70 -0.71 -16.53
CA ASN A 53 -16.19 -0.15 -15.26
C ASN A 53 -15.29 0.98 -14.74
N THR A 54 -13.99 0.95 -15.04
CA THR A 54 -13.04 2.01 -14.66
C THR A 54 -13.24 3.28 -15.48
N LEU A 55 -13.62 3.16 -16.76
CA LEU A 55 -13.87 4.32 -17.63
C LEU A 55 -15.24 4.98 -17.38
N ALA A 56 -16.30 4.19 -17.15
CA ALA A 56 -17.65 4.72 -16.98
C ALA A 56 -17.88 5.40 -15.61
N ASN A 57 -17.30 4.87 -14.53
CA ASN A 57 -17.34 5.51 -13.20
C ASN A 57 -16.13 6.41 -12.95
N GLY A 58 -14.99 6.18 -13.60
CA GLY A 58 -13.78 7.00 -13.40
C GLY A 58 -13.97 8.46 -13.79
N HIS A 59 -14.62 8.75 -14.92
CA HIS A 59 -14.67 10.13 -15.43
C HIS A 59 -15.43 11.14 -14.55
N ASN A 60 -16.51 10.74 -13.87
CA ASN A 60 -17.23 11.63 -12.95
C ASN A 60 -16.61 11.70 -11.55
N THR A 61 -16.02 10.60 -11.10
CA THR A 61 -15.33 10.58 -9.80
C THR A 61 -14.05 11.41 -9.87
N ASP A 62 -13.30 11.30 -10.97
CA ASP A 62 -12.01 11.98 -11.17
C ASP A 62 -12.16 13.51 -11.27
N ALA A 63 -13.22 14.01 -11.92
CA ALA A 63 -13.51 15.44 -12.00
C ALA A 63 -13.92 16.05 -10.64
N THR A 64 -14.73 15.33 -9.87
CA THR A 64 -15.18 15.77 -8.53
C THR A 64 -14.03 15.76 -7.52
N ILE A 65 -13.25 14.67 -7.53
CA ILE A 65 -12.01 14.54 -6.74
C ILE A 65 -11.08 15.70 -7.08
N LYS A 66 -10.84 15.96 -8.37
CA LYS A 66 -9.95 17.03 -8.84
C LYS A 66 -10.40 18.42 -8.36
N LYS A 67 -11.70 18.72 -8.40
CA LYS A 67 -12.25 20.02 -7.96
C LYS A 67 -12.08 20.22 -6.45
N ASN A 68 -12.36 19.20 -5.64
CA ASN A 68 -12.24 19.30 -4.19
C ASN A 68 -10.78 19.52 -3.75
N ILE A 69 -9.83 18.81 -4.37
CA ILE A 69 -8.42 18.94 -4.02
C ILE A 69 -7.88 20.32 -4.44
N ASP A 70 -8.24 20.79 -5.63
CA ASP A 70 -7.83 22.11 -6.09
C ASP A 70 -8.38 23.22 -5.18
N SER A 71 -9.62 23.09 -4.71
CA SER A 71 -10.19 24.04 -3.77
C SER A 71 -9.48 24.02 -2.42
N VAL A 72 -9.15 22.84 -1.90
CA VAL A 72 -8.42 22.72 -0.64
C VAL A 72 -7.01 23.28 -0.82
N LEU A 73 -6.18 22.70 -1.69
CA LEU A 73 -4.77 23.08 -1.80
C LEU A 73 -4.55 24.56 -2.13
N ASN A 74 -5.35 25.15 -3.03
CA ASN A 74 -5.21 26.56 -3.37
C ASN A 74 -5.64 27.48 -2.23
N LYS A 75 -6.62 27.12 -1.40
CA LYS A 75 -7.02 27.95 -0.26
C LYS A 75 -5.89 28.09 0.76
N TYR A 76 -5.03 27.08 0.91
CA TYR A 76 -4.06 27.02 2.00
C TYR A 76 -2.64 27.38 1.61
N PHE A 77 -2.22 26.95 0.43
CA PHE A 77 -0.84 27.12 0.01
C PHE A 77 -0.62 28.37 -0.85
N LYS A 78 -1.68 29.11 -1.20
CA LYS A 78 -1.57 30.36 -1.97
C LYS A 78 -0.75 31.44 -1.27
N HIS A 79 -0.67 31.41 0.07
CA HIS A 79 0.04 32.41 0.87
C HIS A 79 1.18 31.85 1.72
N SER A 80 1.41 30.53 1.69
CA SER A 80 2.54 29.96 2.42
C SER A 80 3.85 30.32 1.73
N LYS A 81 4.79 30.95 2.44
CA LYS A 81 6.20 30.93 2.05
C LYS A 81 6.60 29.48 1.77
N THR A 82 7.43 29.25 0.77
CA THR A 82 7.87 27.91 0.34
C THR A 82 8.19 27.05 1.56
N ILE A 83 7.34 26.06 1.80
CA ILE A 83 7.53 25.12 2.90
C ILE A 83 8.55 24.08 2.39
N GLY A 84 9.48 23.70 3.28
CA GLY A 84 10.53 22.73 2.99
C GLY A 84 9.95 21.33 2.79
N ASP A 85 10.32 20.42 3.67
CA ASP A 85 9.84 19.04 3.64
C ASP A 85 8.37 18.96 4.12
N ILE A 86 7.66 17.87 3.78
CA ILE A 86 6.33 17.56 4.32
C ILE A 86 6.08 16.05 4.33
N VAL A 87 5.45 15.57 5.39
CA VAL A 87 4.95 14.18 5.48
C VAL A 87 3.46 14.16 5.18
N ILE A 88 3.01 13.16 4.41
CA ILE A 88 1.63 12.98 4.01
C ILE A 88 1.14 11.64 4.56
N ASP A 89 0.09 11.71 5.38
CA ASP A 89 -0.69 10.55 5.81
C ASP A 89 -1.57 10.09 4.64
N THR A 90 -1.01 9.22 3.81
CA THR A 90 -1.52 8.97 2.45
C THR A 90 -2.93 8.40 2.45
N LEU A 91 -3.20 7.41 3.31
CA LEU A 91 -4.48 6.72 3.30
C LEU A 91 -5.59 7.64 3.81
N ASN A 92 -5.33 8.36 4.91
CA ASN A 92 -6.27 9.31 5.48
C ASN A 92 -6.60 10.45 4.49
N VAL A 93 -5.56 11.05 3.89
CA VAL A 93 -5.71 12.16 2.94
C VAL A 93 -6.49 11.72 1.69
N ILE A 94 -6.16 10.57 1.09
CA ILE A 94 -6.87 10.07 -0.10
C ILE A 94 -8.32 9.71 0.25
N MET A 95 -8.57 9.06 1.38
CA MET A 95 -9.95 8.74 1.81
C MET A 95 -10.79 9.99 2.00
N TYR A 96 -10.24 11.01 2.66
CA TYR A 96 -10.91 12.29 2.88
C TYR A 96 -11.24 12.97 1.55
N ILE A 97 -10.24 13.13 0.69
CA ILE A 97 -10.34 13.78 -0.61
C ILE A 97 -11.36 13.09 -1.52
N CYS A 98 -11.27 11.76 -1.60
CA CYS A 98 -12.10 10.97 -2.50
C CYS A 98 -13.47 10.64 -1.91
N SER A 99 -13.69 10.92 -0.61
CA SER A 99 -14.91 10.55 0.11
C SER A 99 -15.25 9.06 -0.03
N ILE A 100 -14.23 8.20 0.03
CA ILE A 100 -14.35 6.74 -0.15
C ILE A 100 -14.05 5.99 1.14
N LYS A 101 -14.75 4.87 1.34
CA LYS A 101 -14.57 3.98 2.50
C LYS A 101 -13.54 2.88 2.30
N LYS A 102 -13.23 2.53 1.05
CA LYS A 102 -12.30 1.44 0.69
C LYS A 102 -11.32 1.93 -0.35
N LEU A 103 -10.03 1.78 -0.05
CA LEU A 103 -8.94 2.08 -0.97
C LEU A 103 -8.53 0.80 -1.72
N SER A 104 -8.37 0.88 -3.04
CA SER A 104 -7.62 -0.13 -3.79
C SER A 104 -6.19 0.37 -4.00
N THR A 105 -5.25 -0.54 -4.29
CA THR A 105 -3.86 -0.15 -4.60
C THR A 105 -3.81 0.84 -5.77
N GLN A 106 -4.66 0.65 -6.79
CA GLN A 106 -4.74 1.55 -7.94
C GLN A 106 -5.21 2.96 -7.54
N ILE A 107 -6.22 3.06 -6.65
CA ILE A 107 -6.68 4.36 -6.13
C ILE A 107 -5.57 5.05 -5.34
N ILE A 108 -4.78 4.29 -4.56
CA ILE A 108 -3.64 4.84 -3.83
C ILE A 108 -2.59 5.40 -4.79
N TYR A 109 -2.22 4.66 -5.85
CA TYR A 109 -1.27 5.14 -6.87
C TYR A 109 -1.77 6.43 -7.55
N SER A 110 -3.02 6.44 -8.01
CA SER A 110 -3.62 7.62 -8.64
C SER A 110 -3.72 8.81 -7.68
N GLY A 111 -4.04 8.56 -6.41
CA GLY A 111 -4.09 9.61 -5.38
C GLY A 111 -2.71 10.22 -5.12
N ILE A 112 -1.66 9.40 -4.98
CA ILE A 112 -0.27 9.88 -4.81
C ILE A 112 0.17 10.69 -6.03
N GLU A 113 -0.08 10.19 -7.24
CA GLU A 113 0.25 10.90 -8.48
C GLU A 113 -0.45 12.27 -8.54
N TYR A 114 -1.73 12.30 -8.23
CA TYR A 114 -2.50 13.54 -8.24
C TYR A 114 -1.98 14.53 -7.18
N ILE A 115 -1.89 14.09 -5.91
CA ILE A 115 -1.51 14.94 -4.78
C ILE A 115 -0.10 15.48 -4.98
N SER A 116 0.86 14.65 -5.40
CA SER A 116 2.24 15.07 -5.64
C SER A 116 2.35 16.17 -6.70
N LYS A 117 1.65 16.04 -7.84
CA LYS A 117 1.64 17.08 -8.90
C LYS A 117 1.15 18.44 -8.41
N LYS A 118 0.22 18.45 -7.44
CA LYS A 118 -0.30 19.69 -6.87
C LYS A 118 0.60 20.25 -5.78
N LEU A 119 1.05 19.42 -4.84
CA LEU A 119 1.91 19.85 -3.74
C LEU A 119 3.27 20.37 -4.23
N LYS A 120 3.83 19.82 -5.31
CA LYS A 120 5.08 20.30 -5.91
C LYS A 120 5.07 21.76 -6.36
N ARG A 121 3.90 22.38 -6.50
CA ARG A 121 3.77 23.82 -6.80
C ARG A 121 4.04 24.70 -5.59
N PHE A 122 3.97 24.14 -4.39
CA PHE A 122 4.01 24.86 -3.12
C PHE A 122 5.16 24.40 -2.22
N PHE A 123 5.57 23.14 -2.36
CA PHE A 123 6.63 22.50 -1.58
C PHE A 123 7.81 22.19 -2.49
N HIS A 124 8.98 22.71 -2.15
CA HIS A 124 10.23 22.47 -2.88
C HIS A 124 11.14 21.44 -2.21
N GLY A 125 10.84 21.06 -0.96
CA GLY A 125 11.54 20.00 -0.25
C GLY A 125 11.02 18.60 -0.58
N ARG A 126 11.20 17.69 0.38
CA ARG A 126 10.77 16.29 0.29
C ARG A 126 9.25 16.19 0.43
N LEU A 127 8.61 15.53 -0.53
CA LEU A 127 7.24 15.02 -0.37
C LEU A 127 7.32 13.56 0.08
N MET A 128 6.90 13.28 1.31
CA MET A 128 7.04 11.98 1.97
C MET A 128 5.69 11.33 2.23
N PHE A 129 5.30 10.38 1.39
CA PHE A 129 4.03 9.66 1.50
C PHE A 129 4.19 8.44 2.41
N VAL A 130 3.36 8.33 3.44
CA VAL A 130 3.38 7.18 4.37
C VAL A 130 2.21 6.25 4.07
N ILE A 131 2.49 4.95 3.97
CA ILE A 131 1.54 3.88 3.62
C ILE A 131 1.78 2.73 4.59
N LYS A 132 0.77 1.88 4.83
CA LYS A 132 0.90 0.67 5.64
C LYS A 132 0.32 -0.58 4.96
N ASP A 133 0.64 -1.74 5.52
CA ASP A 133 -0.16 -2.95 5.31
C ASP A 133 -1.60 -2.74 5.79
N ARG A 134 -2.56 -3.30 5.04
CA ARG A 134 -3.99 -3.24 5.38
C ARG A 134 -4.42 -4.55 6.02
N GLU A 135 -5.51 -4.49 6.81
CA GLU A 135 -6.06 -5.63 7.58
C GLU A 135 -6.15 -6.94 6.80
N HIS A 136 -6.42 -6.86 5.48
CA HIS A 136 -6.55 -8.02 4.60
C HIS A 136 -5.70 -7.90 3.32
N THR A 137 -4.74 -6.98 3.28
CA THR A 137 -3.90 -6.78 2.08
C THR A 137 -2.51 -6.34 2.47
N PHE A 138 -1.57 -7.27 2.34
CA PHE A 138 -0.15 -7.02 2.53
C PHE A 138 0.46 -6.33 1.30
N ASN A 139 1.52 -5.56 1.52
CA ASN A 139 2.35 -5.00 0.46
C ASN A 139 3.27 -6.09 -0.13
N THR A 140 2.71 -6.84 -1.08
CA THR A 140 3.47 -7.88 -1.81
C THR A 140 4.69 -7.26 -2.53
N PRO A 141 5.71 -8.06 -2.88
CA PRO A 141 6.85 -7.58 -3.66
C PRO A 141 6.45 -6.83 -4.95
N GLU A 142 5.36 -7.25 -5.59
CA GLU A 142 4.86 -6.62 -6.81
C GLU A 142 4.21 -5.26 -6.54
N ILE A 143 3.47 -5.11 -5.43
CA ILE A 143 2.97 -3.82 -4.97
C ILE A 143 4.13 -2.88 -4.61
N ARG A 144 5.14 -3.40 -3.90
CA ARG A 144 6.35 -2.66 -3.53
C ARG A 144 7.12 -2.14 -4.75
N GLU A 145 7.26 -2.96 -5.79
CA GLU A 145 7.88 -2.54 -7.04
C GLU A 145 7.08 -1.45 -7.75
N GLY A 146 5.74 -1.49 -7.66
CA GLY A 146 4.89 -0.40 -8.14
C GLY A 146 5.13 0.92 -7.39
N TYR A 147 5.22 0.88 -6.05
CA TYR A 147 5.59 2.06 -5.25
C TYR A 147 6.99 2.59 -5.59
N LYS A 148 7.98 1.71 -5.78
CA LYS A 148 9.32 2.10 -6.21
C LYS A 148 9.29 2.88 -7.53
N LYS A 149 8.63 2.32 -8.55
CA LYS A 149 8.48 2.97 -9.87
C LYS A 149 7.76 4.31 -9.75
N LEU A 150 6.72 4.38 -8.92
CA LEU A 150 5.95 5.60 -8.69
C LEU A 150 6.81 6.69 -8.02
N ALA A 151 7.59 6.33 -7.01
CA ALA A 151 8.51 7.25 -6.32
C ALA A 151 9.56 7.83 -7.27
N GLN A 152 10.15 6.99 -8.13
CA GLN A 152 11.12 7.40 -9.15
C GLN A 152 10.50 8.31 -10.21
N LEU A 153 9.36 7.90 -10.79
CA LEU A 153 8.66 8.65 -11.83
C LEU A 153 8.29 10.05 -11.34
N LEU A 154 7.74 10.12 -10.13
CA LEU A 154 7.22 11.37 -9.59
C LEU A 154 8.27 12.19 -8.86
N LYS A 155 9.50 11.68 -8.67
CA LYS A 155 10.53 12.30 -7.83
C LYS A 155 9.99 12.64 -6.43
N ILE A 156 9.52 11.63 -5.70
CA ILE A 156 9.00 11.73 -4.32
C ILE A 156 9.57 10.62 -3.42
N TYR A 157 9.24 10.64 -2.13
CA TYR A 157 9.54 9.57 -1.18
C TYR A 157 8.25 8.84 -0.81
N ILE A 158 8.31 7.52 -0.77
CA ILE A 158 7.23 6.66 -0.31
C ILE A 158 7.77 5.76 0.79
N TYR A 159 7.20 5.87 1.98
CA TYR A 159 7.51 5.05 3.14
C TYR A 159 6.40 4.03 3.36
N ILE A 160 6.75 2.75 3.47
CA ILE A 160 5.81 1.65 3.70
C ILE A 160 6.07 1.04 5.06
N ALA A 161 5.10 1.16 5.96
CA ALA A 161 5.07 0.55 7.28
C ALA A 161 4.52 -0.90 7.18
N GLU A 162 5.42 -1.88 7.17
CA GLU A 162 5.09 -3.31 7.05
C GLU A 162 5.18 -4.03 8.40
N GLN A 163 4.34 -5.05 8.57
CA GLN A 163 4.41 -5.92 9.75
C GLN A 163 5.70 -6.76 9.73
N TYR A 164 6.25 -7.11 10.91
CA TYR A 164 7.27 -8.15 10.98
C TYR A 164 6.68 -9.53 10.70
N GLU A 165 7.39 -10.33 9.89
CA GLU A 165 7.02 -11.73 9.60
C GLU A 165 6.97 -12.62 10.86
N TYR A 166 7.67 -12.22 11.94
CA TYR A 166 7.75 -12.98 13.20
C TYR A 166 6.74 -12.52 14.27
N ASP A 167 5.91 -11.51 14.00
CA ASP A 167 4.88 -11.03 14.94
C ASP A 167 3.55 -11.81 14.82
N ALA A 168 3.64 -13.10 14.47
CA ALA A 168 2.56 -14.05 14.68
C ALA A 168 2.32 -14.22 16.21
N PRO A 169 1.10 -14.62 16.62
CA PRO A 169 0.24 -14.04 17.67
C PRO A 169 0.66 -14.27 19.13
N SER A 170 1.95 -14.10 19.47
CA SER A 170 2.39 -14.10 20.87
C SER A 170 2.00 -12.81 21.62
N TRP A 171 1.62 -11.75 20.89
CA TRP A 171 1.14 -10.49 21.46
C TRP A 171 -0.36 -10.58 21.83
N LYS A 172 -0.61 -11.15 23.02
CA LYS A 172 -1.82 -11.02 23.88
C LYS A 172 -3.19 -10.91 23.18
N GLY A 173 -3.66 -12.01 22.62
CA GLY A 173 -5.10 -12.25 22.38
C GLY A 173 -5.71 -11.56 21.16
N PRO A 174 -6.89 -12.03 20.70
CA PRO A 174 -7.51 -11.63 19.43
C PRO A 174 -7.80 -10.11 19.33
N ASN A 175 -8.03 -9.44 20.46
CA ASN A 175 -8.30 -7.99 20.47
C ASN A 175 -7.02 -7.14 20.33
N ALA A 176 -5.87 -7.58 20.87
CA ALA A 176 -4.62 -6.83 20.72
C ALA A 176 -4.09 -6.86 19.28
N TYR A 177 -4.34 -7.95 18.55
CA TYR A 177 -4.05 -8.06 17.12
C TYR A 177 -4.84 -7.04 16.28
N ILE A 178 -6.12 -6.80 16.62
CA ILE A 178 -6.97 -5.84 15.91
C ILE A 178 -6.53 -4.40 16.20
N HIS A 179 -6.00 -4.12 17.38
CA HIS A 179 -5.52 -2.78 17.76
C HIS A 179 -4.08 -2.50 17.28
N SER A 180 -3.17 -3.47 17.24
CA SER A 180 -1.79 -3.27 16.75
C SER A 180 -1.67 -3.08 15.23
N ILE A 181 -2.73 -3.42 14.48
CA ILE A 181 -2.88 -3.08 13.06
C ILE A 181 -3.29 -1.60 12.87
N LYS A 182 -3.91 -0.99 13.89
CA LYS A 182 -4.40 0.39 13.86
C LYS A 182 -3.27 1.31 14.36
N GLY A 183 -2.83 2.27 13.55
CA GLY A 183 -1.88 3.30 13.97
C GLY A 183 -0.41 3.17 13.52
N ARG A 184 -0.01 2.14 12.76
CA ARG A 184 1.38 2.03 12.26
C ARG A 184 1.77 3.17 11.31
N ASP A 185 0.87 3.51 10.39
CA ASP A 185 0.99 4.66 9.49
C ASP A 185 1.00 5.98 10.25
N ASP A 186 0.16 6.13 11.26
CA ASP A 186 0.10 7.33 12.10
C ASP A 186 1.41 7.53 12.88
N LEU A 187 1.91 6.46 13.51
CA LEU A 187 3.17 6.48 14.23
C LEU A 187 4.35 6.78 13.28
N ALA A 188 4.42 6.11 12.13
CA ALA A 188 5.45 6.38 11.12
C ALA A 188 5.40 7.83 10.63
N THR A 189 4.20 8.38 10.42
CA THR A 189 3.98 9.77 10.00
C THR A 189 4.52 10.76 11.03
N ILE A 190 4.21 10.55 12.32
CA ILE A 190 4.69 11.41 13.42
C ILE A 190 6.22 11.33 13.54
N ILE A 191 6.79 10.12 13.47
CA ILE A 191 8.24 9.91 13.57
C ILE A 191 8.97 10.62 12.42
N LEU A 192 8.51 10.44 11.18
CA LEU A 192 9.12 11.08 10.02
C LEU A 192 9.03 12.60 10.11
N ALA A 193 7.86 13.14 10.46
CA ALA A 193 7.65 14.57 10.55
C ALA A 193 8.61 15.21 11.57
N LYS A 194 8.84 14.51 12.68
CA LYS A 194 9.82 14.90 13.68
C LYS A 194 11.26 14.78 13.18
N LYS A 195 11.64 13.63 12.59
CA LYS A 195 12.98 13.37 12.04
C LYS A 195 13.41 14.46 11.05
N PHE A 196 12.47 14.95 10.25
CA PHE A 196 12.71 15.97 9.23
C PHE A 196 12.28 17.38 9.65
N ASN A 197 11.83 17.58 10.90
CA ASN A 197 11.32 18.85 11.43
C ASN A 197 10.35 19.56 10.46
N CYS A 198 9.31 18.84 10.04
CA CYS A 198 8.43 19.27 8.96
C CYS A 198 6.96 18.99 9.29
N PRO A 199 6.01 19.69 8.62
CA PRO A 199 4.60 19.48 8.89
C PRO A 199 4.08 18.13 8.38
N ILE A 200 2.93 17.74 8.94
CA ILE A 200 2.14 16.58 8.49
C ILE A 200 0.89 17.07 7.79
N LEU A 201 0.60 16.57 6.58
CA LEU A 201 -0.70 16.66 5.93
C LEU A 201 -1.55 15.43 6.28
N THR A 202 -2.59 15.64 7.08
CA THR A 202 -3.56 14.60 7.48
C THR A 202 -4.91 15.24 7.82
N ASN A 203 -6.01 14.50 7.75
CA ASN A 203 -7.28 14.87 8.38
C ASN A 203 -7.42 14.28 9.79
N ASP A 204 -6.52 13.37 10.19
CA ASP A 204 -6.54 12.75 11.51
C ASP A 204 -6.12 13.73 12.61
N ASN A 205 -6.69 13.51 13.79
CA ASN A 205 -6.32 14.19 15.02
C ASN A 205 -5.21 13.46 15.78
N PHE A 206 -4.89 12.22 15.43
CA PHE A 206 -3.98 11.36 16.19
C PHE A 206 -4.30 11.41 17.69
N SER A 207 -5.59 11.39 18.05
CA SER A 207 -6.05 11.56 19.44
C SER A 207 -5.57 10.45 20.36
N ASP A 208 -5.31 9.29 19.77
CA ASP A 208 -4.77 8.07 20.36
C ASP A 208 -3.22 8.01 20.33
N SER A 209 -2.54 9.07 19.87
CA SER A 209 -1.07 9.06 19.79
C SER A 209 -0.34 8.88 21.12
N ALA A 210 -0.99 9.21 22.24
CA ALA A 210 -0.47 8.93 23.57
C ALA A 210 -0.37 7.43 23.86
N GLU A 211 -1.28 6.64 23.28
CA GLU A 211 -1.40 5.20 23.51
C GLU A 211 -0.52 4.38 22.58
N PHE A 212 -0.02 4.96 21.48
CA PHE A 212 0.77 4.27 20.44
C PHE A 212 1.92 3.44 21.00
N ARG A 213 2.53 3.89 22.11
CA ARG A 213 3.60 3.16 22.80
C ARG A 213 3.18 1.78 23.29
N SER A 214 1.95 1.69 23.78
CA SER A 214 1.39 0.47 24.35
C SER A 214 0.56 -0.35 23.35
N THR A 215 0.14 0.27 22.24
CA THR A 215 -0.82 -0.32 21.31
C THR A 215 -0.22 -0.70 19.96
N VAL A 216 0.80 0.03 19.47
CA VAL A 216 1.39 -0.23 18.15
C VAL A 216 2.55 -1.21 18.29
N ALA A 217 2.47 -2.36 17.63
CA ALA A 217 3.55 -3.32 17.59
C ALA A 217 4.75 -2.77 16.78
N PRO A 218 5.99 -3.23 17.04
CA PRO A 218 7.13 -2.92 16.20
C PRO A 218 6.86 -3.20 14.71
N PHE A 219 7.47 -2.42 13.81
CA PHE A 219 7.25 -2.57 12.38
C PHE A 219 8.50 -2.20 11.56
N LYS A 220 8.52 -2.67 10.31
CA LYS A 220 9.54 -2.29 9.32
C LYS A 220 9.05 -1.05 8.58
N LEU A 221 9.89 -0.04 8.43
CA LEU A 221 9.61 1.07 7.53
C LEU A 221 10.56 0.99 6.34
N LEU A 222 9.97 0.71 5.17
CA LEU A 222 10.69 0.63 3.91
C LEU A 222 10.64 1.99 3.21
N GLU A 223 11.79 2.59 2.94
CA GLU A 223 11.88 3.83 2.17
C GLU A 223 12.13 3.55 0.69
N TYR A 224 11.24 4.04 -0.17
CA TYR A 224 11.43 4.14 -1.62
C TYR A 224 11.62 5.61 -1.99
N ASN A 225 12.79 5.95 -2.51
CA ASN A 225 13.12 7.32 -2.95
C ASN A 225 13.51 7.35 -4.43
N TRP A 226 13.59 8.56 -4.98
CA TRP A 226 13.75 8.74 -6.42
C TRP A 226 15.18 8.60 -6.95
N PHE A 227 16.18 8.64 -6.08
CA PHE A 227 17.60 8.68 -6.48
C PHE A 227 18.35 7.39 -6.15
N SER A 228 17.83 6.56 -5.25
CA SER A 228 18.40 5.25 -4.94
C SER A 228 17.86 4.18 -5.88
N ALA A 229 18.76 3.54 -6.62
CA ALA A 229 18.45 2.32 -7.36
C ALA A 229 18.45 1.07 -6.46
N LYS A 230 19.10 1.15 -5.28
CA LYS A 230 19.23 0.04 -4.33
C LYS A 230 17.90 -0.25 -3.62
N LEU A 231 17.80 -1.47 -3.07
CA LEU A 231 16.71 -1.94 -2.22
C LEU A 231 16.32 -0.89 -1.16
N PRO A 232 15.06 -0.89 -0.67
CA PRO A 232 14.59 0.16 0.24
C PRO A 232 15.51 0.27 1.45
N ILE A 233 15.73 1.49 1.92
CA ILE A 233 16.38 1.68 3.22
C ILE A 233 15.40 1.12 4.25
N ILE A 234 15.85 0.10 4.99
CA ILE A 234 15.04 -0.56 6.01
C ILE A 234 15.39 0.08 7.33
N ASP A 235 14.51 0.95 7.81
CA ASP A 235 14.56 1.40 9.20
C ASP A 235 13.66 0.48 10.03
N THR A 236 14.20 0.00 11.15
CA THR A 236 13.40 -0.72 12.16
C THR A 236 12.89 0.28 13.16
N PHE A 237 11.57 0.35 13.36
CA PHE A 237 10.98 1.23 14.35
C PHE A 237 10.38 0.42 15.48
N LYS A 238 10.75 0.82 16.70
CA LYS A 238 10.08 0.37 17.92
C LYS A 238 9.40 1.56 18.61
N PRO A 239 8.27 1.38 19.29
CA PRO A 239 7.58 2.48 19.94
C PRO A 239 8.45 3.22 20.99
N GLU A 240 9.42 2.54 21.58
CA GLU A 240 10.38 3.11 22.54
C GLU A 240 11.32 4.14 21.90
N ASP A 241 11.48 4.14 20.57
CA ASP A 241 12.28 5.15 19.85
C ASP A 241 11.67 6.57 19.95
N LEU A 242 10.40 6.68 20.38
CA LEU A 242 9.77 7.96 20.71
C LEU A 242 10.39 8.64 21.94
N GLU A 243 10.99 7.91 22.88
CA GLU A 243 11.48 8.46 24.15
C GLU A 243 12.84 9.16 24.06
N LYS A 244 13.71 8.67 23.18
CA LYS A 244 15.04 9.25 22.97
C LYS A 244 14.98 10.70 22.46
N ASN A 245 13.82 11.13 21.99
CA ASN A 245 13.60 12.44 21.43
C ASN A 245 12.50 13.16 22.24
N LYS A 246 12.75 13.60 23.48
CA LYS A 246 11.80 14.47 24.19
C LYS A 246 11.59 15.77 23.41
N VAL A 247 10.34 16.10 23.08
CA VAL A 247 9.72 17.39 22.64
C VAL A 247 8.63 17.07 21.61
N TYR A 248 7.38 17.38 21.95
CA TYR A 248 6.21 17.30 21.05
C TYR A 248 5.78 18.72 20.69
N SER A 249 6.38 19.29 19.65
CA SER A 249 5.80 20.44 18.94
C SER A 249 6.01 20.29 17.43
N THR A 250 5.48 19.23 16.84
CA THR A 250 5.39 19.14 15.38
C THR A 250 4.17 19.92 14.92
N THR A 251 4.37 20.90 14.03
CA THR A 251 3.26 21.66 13.42
C THR A 251 2.41 20.72 12.59
N ARG A 252 1.15 20.51 12.98
CA ARG A 252 0.19 19.69 12.24
C ARG A 252 -0.57 20.56 11.24
N ILE A 253 -0.61 20.14 9.98
CA ILE A 253 -1.49 20.73 8.98
C ILE A 253 -2.72 19.80 8.89
N LYS A 254 -3.65 19.99 9.84
CA LYS A 254 -4.93 19.26 9.86
C LYS A 254 -5.81 19.74 8.71
N LEU A 255 -6.32 18.83 7.89
CA LEU A 255 -7.26 19.13 6.79
C LEU A 255 -8.56 19.83 7.26
N HIS A 256 -8.94 19.72 8.55
CA HIS A 256 -10.07 20.45 9.13
C HIS A 256 -9.70 21.75 9.87
N ASN A 257 -8.52 21.92 10.50
CA ASN A 257 -8.08 23.24 11.03
C ASN A 257 -7.58 24.17 9.93
N ILE A 258 -7.18 23.58 8.82
CA ILE A 258 -7.20 24.19 7.50
C ILE A 258 -8.54 24.94 7.30
N PHE A 259 -9.70 24.46 7.74
CA PHE A 259 -10.94 25.24 7.61
C PHE A 259 -11.18 26.32 8.69
N ILE A 260 -10.37 26.44 9.75
CA ILE A 260 -10.74 27.29 10.91
C ILE A 260 -9.64 28.23 11.45
N GLU A 261 -8.33 28.01 11.32
CA GLU A 261 -7.36 28.84 12.06
C GLU A 261 -6.68 29.94 11.21
N ASN A 262 -7.42 31.02 10.97
CA ASN A 262 -6.86 32.37 11.01
C ASN A 262 -6.93 32.83 12.47
N GLU A 263 -5.90 32.55 13.28
CA GLU A 263 -5.54 33.30 14.50
C GLU A 263 -4.36 32.60 15.19
N ILE A 264 -3.15 32.79 14.67
CA ILE A 264 -1.96 32.78 15.53
C ILE A 264 -1.14 33.99 15.13
N THR A 265 -1.38 35.07 15.87
CA THR A 265 -0.54 36.26 15.95
C THR A 265 0.83 35.87 16.51
N PHE A 266 1.89 36.25 15.78
CA PHE A 266 3.22 36.35 16.37
C PHE A 266 3.29 37.66 17.14
N GLN A 267 3.49 37.57 18.46
CA GLN A 267 4.23 38.58 19.23
C GLN A 267 5.65 38.08 19.40
#